data_AF-A0A0S9D8B1-F1
#
_entry.id   AF-A0A0S9D8B1-F1
#
_cell.length_a   1.000
_cell.length_b   1.000
_cell.length_c   1.000
_cell.angle_alpha   90.00
_cell.angle_beta   90.00
_cell.angle_gamma   90.00
#
_symmetry.space_group_name_H-M   'P 1'
#
loop_
_entity.id
_entity.type
_entity.pdbx_description
1 polymer ?
#
loop_
_entity_poly.entity_id
_entity_poly.type
_entity_poly.pdbx_seq_one_letter_code
_entity_poly.pdbx_strand_id
1 'polypeptide(L)'
;MSAGGSTDTLPDFEPEAFNVLVEESSAAAAWGFATDFISMLPSRIDRVYAALAGGDDREEMITALSSLEVSSIMVGALRLSATAGRALADLTRAAHPSMLLSVRLRREAQQFVSAYASFHKASTQAA
;
A
#
# COMPACT_ATOMS: atom_id res chain seq x y z
N MET A 1 -32.98 15.91 3.28
CA MET A 1 -32.08 15.28 4.27
C MET A 1 -31.74 13.90 3.73
N SER A 2 -30.58 13.76 3.08
CA SER A 2 -30.16 12.50 2.47
C SER A 2 -28.88 12.04 3.17
N ALA A 3 -29.04 11.16 4.15
CA ALA A 3 -27.97 10.35 4.70
C ALA A 3 -27.98 9.02 3.96
N GLY A 4 -27.18 8.92 2.90
CA GLY A 4 -26.83 7.67 2.23
C GLY A 4 -25.34 7.47 2.39
N GLY A 5 -24.93 6.85 3.49
CA GLY A 5 -23.52 6.57 3.78
C GLY A 5 -22.96 5.59 2.76
N SER A 6 -22.12 6.08 1.85
CA SER A 6 -21.18 5.25 1.11
C SER A 6 -20.14 4.74 2.12
N THR A 7 -20.31 3.53 2.62
CA THR A 7 -19.23 2.83 3.32
C THR A 7 -18.07 2.61 2.35
N ASP A 8 -17.15 3.57 2.36
CA ASP A 8 -15.80 3.34 2.85
C ASP A 8 -15.01 2.22 2.13
N THR A 9 -15.07 2.21 0.80
CA THR A 9 -14.19 1.35 -0.02
C THR A 9 -13.09 2.22 -0.60
N LEU A 10 -11.92 2.20 0.03
CA LEU A 10 -10.73 2.89 -0.49
C LEU A 10 -10.44 2.43 -1.93
N PRO A 11 -10.00 3.33 -2.82
CA PRO A 11 -9.69 2.97 -4.20
C PRO A 11 -8.44 2.06 -4.28
N ASP A 12 -8.37 1.24 -5.33
CA ASP A 12 -7.21 0.38 -5.58
C ASP A 12 -5.95 1.20 -5.95
N PHE A 13 -6.14 2.40 -6.51
CA PHE A 13 -5.12 3.40 -6.77
C PHE A 13 -5.73 4.79 -6.59
N GLU A 14 -5.05 5.67 -5.85
CA GLU A 14 -5.44 7.07 -5.64
C GLU A 14 -4.61 7.99 -6.54
N PRO A 15 -5.19 8.54 -7.63
CA PRO A 15 -4.48 9.43 -8.54
C PRO A 15 -4.04 10.74 -7.89
N GLU A 16 -4.77 11.26 -6.91
CA GLU A 16 -4.41 12.52 -6.25
C GLU A 16 -3.06 12.41 -5.52
N ALA A 17 -2.81 11.30 -4.83
CA ALA A 17 -1.53 11.04 -4.17
C ALA A 17 -0.36 11.00 -5.19
N PHE A 18 -0.61 10.43 -6.37
CA PHE A 18 0.37 10.45 -7.45
C PHE A 18 0.61 11.85 -7.99
N ASN A 19 -0.43 12.67 -8.15
CA ASN A 19 -0.31 14.05 -8.62
C ASN A 19 0.51 14.90 -7.64
N VAL A 20 0.33 14.73 -6.33
CA VAL A 20 1.18 15.37 -5.31
C VAL A 20 2.65 14.98 -5.51
N LEU A 21 2.94 13.69 -5.73
CA LEU A 21 4.31 13.24 -6.00
C LEU A 21 4.90 13.87 -7.28
N VAL A 22 4.09 14.08 -8.31
CA VAL A 22 4.47 14.78 -9.55
C VAL A 22 4.80 16.26 -9.27
N GLU A 23 3.96 16.93 -8.47
CA GLU A 23 4.14 18.33 -8.09
C GLU A 23 5.39 18.57 -7.24
N GLU A 24 5.70 17.67 -6.31
CA GLU A 24 6.85 17.79 -5.40
C GLU A 24 8.19 17.40 -6.04
N SER A 25 8.18 16.68 -7.17
CA SER A 25 9.39 16.17 -7.81
C SER A 25 9.43 16.46 -9.32
N SER A 26 8.88 15.56 -10.13
CA SER A 26 8.58 15.70 -11.55
C SER A 26 7.78 14.49 -12.00
N ALA A 27 7.12 14.56 -13.15
CA ALA A 27 6.42 13.40 -13.72
C ALA A 27 7.33 12.19 -13.89
N ALA A 28 8.54 12.38 -14.43
CA ALA A 28 9.50 11.29 -14.65
C ALA A 28 9.95 10.65 -13.33
N ALA A 29 10.23 11.47 -12.30
CA ALA A 29 10.61 10.96 -10.98
C ALA A 29 9.48 10.20 -10.29
N ALA A 30 8.23 10.71 -10.37
CA ALA A 30 7.06 10.05 -9.80
C ALA A 30 6.79 8.68 -10.44
N TRP A 31 6.85 8.59 -11.77
CA TRP A 31 6.71 7.32 -12.48
C TRP A 31 7.83 6.33 -12.13
N GLY A 32 9.08 6.81 -12.03
CA GLY A 32 10.21 5.99 -11.60
C GLY A 32 10.04 5.44 -10.19
N PHE A 33 9.68 6.31 -9.24
CA PHE A 33 9.43 5.92 -7.85
C PHE A 33 8.32 4.89 -7.71
N ALA A 34 7.18 5.09 -8.38
CA ALA A 34 6.07 4.13 -8.35
C ALA A 34 6.46 2.78 -8.97
N THR A 35 7.28 2.79 -10.02
CA THR A 35 7.82 1.56 -10.64
C THR A 35 8.75 0.81 -9.68
N ASP A 36 9.66 1.53 -9.02
CA ASP A 36 10.57 0.96 -8.03
C ASP A 36 9.79 0.37 -6.84
N PHE A 37 8.80 1.11 -6.34
CA PHE A 37 7.90 0.63 -5.29
C PHE A 37 7.18 -0.67 -5.68
N ILE A 38 6.60 -0.73 -6.89
CA ILE A 38 5.94 -1.93 -7.41
C ILE A 38 6.91 -3.12 -7.48
N SER A 39 8.15 -2.89 -7.92
CA SER A 39 9.16 -3.95 -8.02
C SER A 39 9.56 -4.53 -6.66
N MET A 40 9.56 -3.70 -5.61
CA MET A 40 9.91 -4.09 -4.25
C MET A 40 8.72 -4.67 -3.45
N LEU A 41 7.50 -4.48 -3.93
CA LEU A 41 6.29 -4.83 -3.19
C LEU A 41 6.20 -6.31 -2.78
N PRO A 42 6.54 -7.28 -3.66
CA PRO A 42 6.52 -8.70 -3.28
C PRO A 42 7.47 -9.02 -2.12
N SER A 43 8.72 -8.55 -2.19
CA SER A 43 9.73 -8.83 -1.16
C SER A 43 9.38 -8.17 0.18
N ARG A 44 8.78 -6.98 0.15
CA ARG A 44 8.27 -6.30 1.37
C ARG A 44 7.15 -7.09 2.02
N ILE A 45 6.22 -7.63 1.25
CA ILE A 45 5.13 -8.47 1.78
C ILE A 45 5.67 -9.80 2.31
N ASP A 46 6.66 -10.39 1.65
CA ASP A 46 7.32 -11.60 2.12
C ASP A 46 8.05 -11.38 3.45
N ARG A 47 8.65 -10.20 3.65
CA ARG A 47 9.25 -9.81 4.93
C ARG A 47 8.21 -9.72 6.04
N VAL A 48 7.03 -9.14 5.78
CA VAL A 48 5.91 -9.15 6.75
C VAL A 48 5.46 -10.58 7.07
N TYR A 49 5.36 -11.44 6.06
CA TYR A 49 5.00 -12.85 6.26
C TYR A 49 6.04 -13.60 7.09
N ALA A 50 7.34 -13.41 6.82
CA ALA A 50 8.42 -14.03 7.58
C ALA A 50 8.39 -13.58 9.06
N ALA A 51 8.15 -12.28 9.31
CA ALA A 51 8.01 -11.75 10.67
C ALA A 51 6.78 -12.36 11.40
N LEU A 52 5.66 -12.55 10.70
CA LEU A 52 4.48 -13.24 11.25
C LEU A 52 4.77 -14.71 11.59
N ALA A 53 5.41 -15.43 10.68
CA ALA A 53 5.70 -16.85 10.84
C ALA A 53 6.78 -17.12 11.91
N GLY A 54 7.72 -16.18 12.09
CA GLY A 54 8.78 -16.25 13.09
C GLY A 54 8.32 -16.05 14.53
N GLY A 55 7.13 -15.47 14.77
CA GLY A 55 6.47 -15.40 16.08
C GLY A 55 7.06 -14.40 17.08
N ASP A 56 8.37 -14.19 17.10
CA ASP A 56 9.06 -13.53 18.23
C ASP A 56 9.70 -12.18 17.93
N ASP A 57 9.69 -11.71 16.67
CA ASP A 57 10.31 -10.43 16.30
C ASP A 57 9.29 -9.32 16.04
N ARG A 58 8.73 -8.80 17.15
CA ARG A 58 7.75 -7.71 17.12
C ARG A 58 8.32 -6.43 16.53
N GLU A 59 9.60 -6.12 16.76
CA GLU A 59 10.24 -4.91 16.25
C GLU A 59 10.42 -4.98 14.74
N GLU A 60 10.83 -6.13 14.22
CA GLU A 60 10.94 -6.38 12.79
C GLU A 60 9.57 -6.30 12.10
N MET A 61 8.52 -6.84 12.73
CA MET A 61 7.15 -6.74 12.23
C MET A 61 6.67 -5.29 12.15
N ILE A 62 6.89 -4.50 13.20
CA ILE A 62 6.57 -3.07 13.22
C ILE A 62 7.34 -2.35 12.12
N THR A 63 8.63 -2.62 11.96
CA THR A 63 9.48 -1.99 10.95
C THR A 63 8.99 -2.30 9.54
N ALA A 64 8.68 -3.57 9.25
CA ALA A 64 8.21 -4.01 7.95
C ALA A 64 6.84 -3.39 7.61
N LEU A 65 5.90 -3.37 8.55
CA LEU A 65 4.57 -2.80 8.35
C LEU A 65 4.60 -1.27 8.22
N SER A 66 5.39 -0.56 9.05
CA SER A 66 5.53 0.90 8.97
C SER A 66 6.16 1.33 7.64
N SER A 67 7.19 0.60 7.19
CA SER A 67 7.81 0.85 5.88
C SER A 67 6.81 0.65 4.74
N LEU A 68 6.01 -0.41 4.79
CA LEU A 68 4.96 -0.66 3.80
C LEU A 68 3.88 0.42 3.83
N GLU A 69 3.38 0.79 5.02
CA GLU A 69 2.34 1.81 5.18
C GLU A 69 2.75 3.16 4.57
N VAL A 70 3.91 3.68 4.98
CA VAL A 70 4.38 5.01 4.56
C VAL A 70 4.60 5.04 3.05
N SER A 71 5.28 4.03 2.51
CA SER A 71 5.56 3.97 1.07
C SER A 71 4.31 3.74 0.22
N SER A 72 3.30 3.02 0.74
CA SER A 72 2.01 2.85 0.08
C SER A 72 1.24 4.17 -0.06
N ILE A 73 1.28 5.05 0.94
CA ILE A 73 0.59 6.35 0.87
C ILE A 73 1.17 7.20 -0.27
N MET A 74 2.50 7.26 -0.38
CA MET A 74 3.20 8.10 -1.36
C MET A 74 2.84 7.77 -2.81
N VAL A 75 2.50 6.51 -3.11
CA VAL A 75 2.15 6.06 -4.46
C VAL A 75 0.64 5.91 -4.69
N GLY A 76 -0.18 6.30 -3.72
CA GLY A 76 -1.63 6.17 -3.80
C GLY A 76 -2.17 4.75 -3.58
N ALA A 77 -1.40 3.85 -2.97
CA ALA A 77 -1.84 2.51 -2.61
C ALA A 77 -2.61 2.50 -1.27
N LEU A 78 -3.69 3.28 -1.18
CA LEU A 78 -4.37 3.57 0.10
C LEU A 78 -4.89 2.32 0.82
N ARG A 79 -5.34 1.31 0.08
CA ARG A 79 -5.79 0.03 0.68
C ARG A 79 -4.66 -0.71 1.40
N LEU A 80 -3.48 -0.78 0.77
CA LEU A 80 -2.30 -1.39 1.38
C LEU A 80 -1.88 -0.64 2.64
N SER A 81 -1.85 0.69 2.56
CA SER A 81 -1.56 1.55 3.71
C SER A 81 -2.54 1.30 4.86
N ALA A 82 -3.84 1.32 4.59
CA ALA A 82 -4.86 1.11 5.62
C ALA A 82 -4.78 -0.29 6.25
N THR A 83 -4.49 -1.33 5.46
CA THR A 83 -4.31 -2.69 5.98
C THR A 83 -3.05 -2.80 6.83
N ALA A 84 -1.92 -2.21 6.41
CA ALA A 84 -0.69 -2.18 7.18
C ALA A 84 -0.84 -1.38 8.49
N GLY A 85 -1.45 -0.20 8.44
CA GLY A 85 -1.72 0.64 9.60
C GLY A 85 -2.64 -0.03 10.63
N ARG A 86 -3.66 -0.77 10.18
CA ARG A 86 -4.51 -1.58 11.09
C ARG A 86 -3.70 -2.67 11.79
N ALA A 87 -2.82 -3.37 11.07
CA ALA A 87 -1.95 -4.38 11.65
C ALA A 87 -0.96 -3.78 12.67
N LEU A 88 -0.42 -2.59 12.41
CA LEU A 88 0.39 -1.84 13.38
C LEU A 88 -0.42 -1.51 14.64
N ALA A 89 -1.64 -1.00 14.48
CA ALA A 89 -2.51 -0.69 15.60
C ALA A 89 -2.89 -1.93 16.43
N ASP A 90 -2.99 -3.11 15.82
CA ASP A 90 -3.16 -4.38 16.53
C ASP A 90 -1.91 -4.70 17.36
N LEU A 91 -0.71 -4.59 16.78
CA LEU A 91 0.55 -4.83 17.48
C LEU A 91 0.75 -3.88 18.68
N THR A 92 0.39 -2.60 18.54
CA THR A 92 0.44 -1.63 19.63
C THR A 92 -0.48 -2.02 20.79
N ARG A 93 -1.62 -2.66 20.49
CA ARG A 93 -2.58 -3.18 21.49
C ARG A 93 -2.22 -4.57 22.03
N ALA A 94 -1.00 -5.04 21.77
CA ALA A 94 -0.54 -6.40 22.09
C ALA A 94 -1.42 -7.52 21.47
N ALA A 95 -2.16 -7.20 20.40
CA ALA A 95 -2.85 -8.19 19.59
C ALA A 95 -1.91 -8.71 18.50
N HIS A 96 -2.08 -9.98 18.14
CA HIS A 96 -1.32 -10.60 17.06
C HIS A 96 -2.08 -10.43 15.74
N PRO A 97 -1.45 -9.84 14.70
CA PRO A 97 -2.08 -9.79 13.39
C PRO A 97 -2.33 -11.20 12.84
N SER A 98 -3.41 -11.36 12.09
CA SER A 98 -3.78 -12.65 11.50
C SER A 98 -2.71 -13.14 10.51
N MET A 99 -2.48 -14.46 10.45
CA MET A 99 -1.69 -15.10 9.39
C MET A 99 -2.25 -14.83 7.98
N LEU A 100 -3.53 -14.47 7.86
CA LEU A 100 -4.16 -14.08 6.60
C LEU A 100 -3.76 -12.66 6.14
N LEU A 101 -3.04 -11.90 6.96
CA LEU A 101 -2.58 -10.55 6.63
C LEU A 101 -1.74 -10.56 5.35
N SER A 102 -0.79 -11.49 5.21
CA SER A 102 0.05 -11.59 4.01
C SER A 102 -0.77 -11.87 2.75
N VAL A 103 -1.78 -12.75 2.84
CA VAL A 103 -2.70 -13.06 1.74
C VAL A 103 -3.48 -11.80 1.32
N ARG A 104 -3.97 -11.04 2.30
CA ARG A 104 -4.69 -9.79 2.04
C ARG A 104 -3.79 -8.74 1.39
N LEU A 105 -2.60 -8.52 1.93
CA LEU A 105 -1.61 -7.58 1.38
C LEU A 105 -1.24 -7.95 -0.06
N ARG A 106 -1.02 -9.25 -0.37
CA ARG A 106 -0.73 -9.69 -1.74
C ARG A 106 -1.88 -9.39 -2.70
N ARG A 107 -3.13 -9.63 -2.28
CA ARG A 107 -4.31 -9.32 -3.10
C ARG A 107 -4.41 -7.82 -3.35
N GLU A 108 -4.27 -7.00 -2.32
CA GLU A 108 -4.34 -5.54 -2.43
C GLU A 108 -3.20 -4.98 -3.30
N ALA A 109 -2.00 -5.56 -3.21
CA ALA A 109 -0.88 -5.24 -4.08
C ALA A 109 -1.18 -5.54 -5.56
N GLN A 110 -1.75 -6.70 -5.87
CA GLN A 110 -2.13 -7.05 -7.25
C GLN A 110 -3.19 -6.08 -7.81
N GLN A 111 -4.16 -5.70 -6.98
CA GLN A 111 -5.21 -4.75 -7.33
C GLN A 111 -4.62 -3.36 -7.62
N PHE A 112 -3.73 -2.88 -6.75
CA PHE A 112 -2.99 -1.64 -6.95
C PHE A 112 -2.18 -1.65 -8.25
N VAL A 113 -1.37 -2.69 -8.49
CA VAL A 113 -0.55 -2.81 -9.71
C VAL A 113 -1.42 -2.76 -10.97
N SER A 114 -2.56 -3.44 -10.95
CA SER A 114 -3.49 -3.45 -12.10
C SER A 114 -4.11 -2.07 -12.34
N ALA A 115 -4.54 -1.39 -11.27
CA ALA A 115 -5.14 -0.07 -11.35
C ALA A 115 -4.13 1.00 -11.80
N TYR A 116 -2.91 0.99 -11.24
CA TYR A 116 -1.81 1.85 -11.63
C TYR A 116 -1.42 1.65 -13.10
N ALA A 117 -1.31 0.40 -13.58
CA ALA A 117 -0.98 0.13 -14.97
C ALA A 117 -2.06 0.69 -15.94
N SER A 118 -3.33 0.61 -15.54
CA SER A 118 -4.45 1.17 -16.31
C SER A 118 -4.37 2.71 -16.36
N PHE A 119 -4.09 3.35 -15.21
CA PHE A 119 -3.88 4.79 -15.11
C PHE A 119 -2.69 5.26 -15.95
N HIS A 120 -1.52 4.62 -15.81
CA HIS A 120 -0.31 4.97 -16.57
C HIS A 120 -0.53 4.87 -18.09
N LYS A 121 -1.24 3.82 -18.56
CA LYS A 121 -1.60 3.69 -19.97
C LYS A 121 -2.52 4.83 -20.44
N ALA A 122 -3.51 5.21 -19.64
CA ALA A 122 -4.41 6.31 -19.99
C ALA A 122 -3.66 7.66 -20.06
N SER A 123 -2.76 7.91 -19.11
CA SER A 123 -1.96 9.15 -19.04
C SER A 123 -0.96 9.30 -20.20
N THR A 124 -0.42 8.19 -20.72
CA THR A 124 0.50 8.23 -21.88
C THR A 124 -0.21 8.33 -23.23
N GLN A 125 -1.50 8.00 -23.31
CA GLN A 125 -2.30 8.17 -24.54
C GLN A 125 -2.91 9.57 -24.67
N ALA A 126 -2.95 10.34 -23.57
CA ALA A 126 -3.49 11.70 -23.52
C ALA A 126 -2.43 12.81 -23.68
N ALA A 127 -1.14 12.45 -23.70
CA ALA A 127 0.01 13.35 -23.86
C ALA A 127 0.53 13.33 -25.31
#